data_AF-A0A7J5ZN57-F1
#
_entry.id   AF-A0A7J5ZN57-F1
#
_cell.length_a   1.000
_cell.length_b   1.000
_cell.length_c   1.000
_cell.angle_alpha   90.00
_cell.angle_beta   90.00
_cell.angle_gamma   90.00
#
_symmetry.space_group_name_H-M   'P 1'
#
loop_
_entity.id
_entity.type
_entity.pdbx_description
1 polymer ?
#
loop_
_entity_poly.entity_id
_entity_poly.type
_entity_poly.pdbx_seq_one_letter_code
_entity_poly.pdbx_strand_id
1 'polypeptide(L)'
;MHFLNSSCTCFLFWYLFLRPSEEGDYKPFICYNAGFSGAAKFIGINSPYLTWPQAQTYCRTHHTDLASSLNSSDNDMLLQYYFFCQTISPARSQIMRLQVKSDGSVFDPAVQSSILDQIKQKLEENGMLENTTVTWKVQPDGNIFHKKKDDL
;
A
#
# COMPACT_ATOMS: atom_id res chain seq x y z
N MET A 1 -19.09 5.90 -2.70
CA MET A 1 -18.74 6.16 -4.12
C MET A 1 -17.77 7.32 -4.14
N HIS A 2 -16.47 7.05 -4.23
CA HIS A 2 -15.50 8.12 -4.45
C HIS A 2 -15.46 8.39 -5.95
N PHE A 3 -16.20 9.41 -6.37
CA PHE A 3 -16.09 9.96 -7.71
C PHE A 3 -14.70 10.59 -7.85
N LEU A 4 -13.91 10.11 -8.81
CA LEU A 4 -12.70 10.79 -9.27
C LEU A 4 -13.14 12.07 -10.01
N ASN A 5 -13.44 13.10 -9.22
CA ASN A 5 -13.72 14.44 -9.70
C ASN A 5 -12.36 15.11 -9.97
N SER A 6 -12.00 15.20 -11.24
CA SER A 6 -11.08 16.17 -11.87
C SER A 6 -9.68 16.45 -11.27
N SER A 7 -9.18 15.70 -10.29
CA SER A 7 -7.82 15.96 -9.74
C SER A 7 -7.23 14.73 -9.03
N CYS A 8 -6.88 13.67 -9.78
CA CYS A 8 -5.94 12.67 -9.26
C CYS A 8 -4.56 12.93 -9.86
N THR A 9 -3.78 13.70 -9.13
CA THR A 9 -2.35 13.94 -9.30
C THR A 9 -1.57 12.68 -8.89
N CYS A 10 -0.93 11.99 -9.84
CA CYS A 10 0.13 11.02 -9.53
C CYS A 10 1.47 11.76 -9.40
N PHE A 11 2.13 11.63 -8.25
CA PHE A 11 3.39 12.30 -7.94
C PHE A 11 4.61 11.50 -8.43
N LEU A 12 5.64 12.21 -8.90
CA LEU A 12 6.96 12.15 -8.26
C LEU A 12 7.52 13.59 -8.10
N PHE A 13 8.02 13.87 -6.90
CA PHE A 13 8.65 15.13 -6.43
C PHE A 13 9.83 15.53 -7.35
N TRP A 14 10.05 16.80 -7.75
CA TRP A 14 10.33 17.98 -6.92
C TRP A 14 10.10 19.27 -7.74
N TYR A 15 9.55 20.31 -7.09
CA TYR A 15 9.19 21.64 -7.60
C TYR A 15 8.06 21.72 -8.64
N LEU A 16 6.92 22.28 -8.19
CA LEU A 16 5.95 23.08 -8.95
C LEU A 16 6.05 22.95 -10.48
N PHE A 17 5.37 21.97 -11.07
CA PHE A 17 4.68 22.05 -12.36
C PHE A 17 4.00 20.69 -12.60
N LEU A 18 2.68 20.64 -12.42
CA LEU A 18 1.89 19.61 -13.10
C LEU A 18 2.08 19.86 -14.59
N ARG A 19 2.89 19.06 -15.29
CA ARG A 19 2.80 19.03 -16.74
C ARG A 19 1.46 18.39 -17.09
N PRO A 20 0.54 19.09 -17.77
CA PRO A 20 -0.55 18.42 -18.47
C PRO A 20 0.07 17.30 -19.32
N SER A 21 -0.59 16.14 -19.47
CA SER A 21 -0.12 15.11 -20.39
C SER A 21 0.23 15.77 -21.72
N GLU A 22 1.50 15.83 -22.09
CA GLU A 22 1.89 16.51 -23.31
C GLU A 22 1.16 15.87 -24.49
N GLU A 23 0.66 16.72 -25.39
CA GLU A 23 -0.09 16.33 -26.57
C GLU A 23 0.80 15.39 -27.41
N GLY A 24 0.59 14.07 -27.31
CA GLY A 24 1.43 13.07 -27.98
C GLY A 24 1.97 11.93 -27.10
N ASP A 25 1.68 11.90 -25.79
CA ASP A 25 2.06 10.75 -24.96
C ASP A 25 1.02 9.62 -25.04
N TYR A 26 1.16 8.77 -26.05
CA TYR A 26 0.33 7.59 -26.27
C TYR A 26 0.92 6.40 -25.51
N LYS A 27 0.17 5.86 -24.55
CA LYS A 27 0.62 4.73 -23.72
C LYS A 27 -0.45 3.66 -23.58
N PRO A 28 -0.05 2.42 -23.25
CA PRO A 28 -0.99 1.44 -22.73
C PRO A 28 -1.57 1.93 -21.41
N PHE A 29 -2.81 1.55 -21.16
CA PHE A 29 -3.58 1.99 -20.00
C PHE A 29 -4.36 0.81 -19.42
N ILE A 30 -4.90 0.99 -18.22
CA ILE A 30 -5.62 -0.06 -17.52
C ILE A 30 -6.93 0.49 -16.96
N CYS A 31 -8.02 -0.21 -17.24
CA CYS A 31 -9.34 0.14 -16.78
C CYS A 31 -9.70 -0.68 -15.54
N TYR A 32 -10.53 -0.08 -14.69
CA TYR A 32 -11.20 -0.73 -13.58
C TYR A 32 -12.67 -1.00 -13.93
N ASN A 33 -13.16 -2.18 -13.56
CA ASN A 33 -14.55 -2.55 -13.70
C ASN A 33 -15.11 -3.09 -12.37
N ALA A 34 -16.07 -2.35 -11.81
CA ALA A 34 -16.71 -2.66 -10.54
C ALA A 34 -17.59 -3.92 -10.57
N GLY A 35 -17.89 -4.48 -11.75
CA GLY A 35 -18.63 -5.73 -11.90
C GLY A 35 -17.80 -6.99 -11.63
N PHE A 36 -16.47 -6.88 -11.50
CA PHE A 36 -15.58 -8.02 -11.24
C PHE A 36 -14.88 -7.90 -9.88
N SER A 37 -14.43 -9.04 -9.36
CA SER A 37 -13.69 -9.17 -8.11
C SER A 37 -12.25 -9.66 -8.31
N GLY A 38 -11.38 -9.44 -7.32
CA GLY A 38 -9.98 -9.90 -7.37
C GLY A 38 -9.20 -9.23 -8.52
N ALA A 39 -8.28 -9.96 -9.15
CA ALA A 39 -7.47 -9.44 -10.26
C ALA A 39 -8.29 -9.15 -11.53
N ALA A 40 -9.44 -9.82 -11.72
CA ALA A 40 -10.29 -9.65 -12.90
C ALA A 40 -10.95 -8.26 -13.00
N LYS A 41 -10.94 -7.48 -11.91
CA LYS A 41 -11.40 -6.08 -11.89
C LYS A 41 -10.49 -5.15 -12.69
N PHE A 42 -9.29 -5.59 -13.04
CA PHE A 42 -8.28 -4.82 -13.77
C PHE A 42 -8.16 -5.32 -15.22
N ILE A 43 -8.38 -4.42 -16.17
CA ILE A 43 -8.45 -4.74 -17.60
C ILE A 43 -7.37 -3.94 -18.32
N GLY A 44 -6.27 -4.62 -18.67
CA GLY A 44 -5.13 -4.01 -19.36
C GLY A 44 -5.42 -3.83 -20.85
N ILE A 45 -5.22 -2.61 -21.36
CA ILE A 45 -5.40 -2.25 -22.77
C ILE A 45 -4.05 -1.86 -23.35
N ASN A 46 -3.52 -2.76 -24.19
CA ASN A 46 -2.22 -2.59 -24.86
C ASN A 46 -2.35 -2.03 -26.27
N SER A 47 -3.57 -1.89 -26.80
CA SER A 47 -3.85 -1.26 -28.09
C SER A 47 -5.33 -0.87 -28.15
N PRO A 48 -5.69 0.34 -28.62
CA PRO A 48 -4.80 1.40 -29.08
C PRO A 48 -4.02 2.06 -27.95
N TYR A 49 -2.87 2.68 -28.26
CA TYR A 49 -2.25 3.61 -27.33
C TYR A 49 -2.99 4.94 -27.38
N LEU A 50 -3.37 5.44 -26.21
CA LEU A 50 -4.19 6.65 -26.07
C LEU A 50 -3.49 7.64 -25.16
N THR A 51 -3.82 8.92 -25.28
CA THR A 51 -3.46 9.91 -24.27
C THR A 51 -4.28 9.68 -23.00
N TRP A 52 -3.82 10.21 -21.86
CA TRP A 52 -4.55 10.10 -20.59
C TRP A 52 -6.06 10.46 -20.68
N PRO A 53 -6.47 11.61 -21.25
CA PRO A 53 -7.89 11.95 -21.34
C PRO A 53 -8.68 11.01 -22.27
N GLN A 54 -8.04 10.51 -23.33
CA GLN A 54 -8.64 9.53 -24.24
C GLN A 54 -8.82 8.18 -23.55
N ALA A 55 -7.82 7.72 -22.80
CA ALA A 55 -7.87 6.50 -22.01
C ALA A 55 -8.95 6.56 -20.92
N GLN A 56 -9.07 7.70 -20.24
CA GLN A 56 -10.14 7.93 -19.26
C GLN A 56 -11.53 7.82 -19.91
N THR A 57 -11.70 8.49 -21.05
CA THR A 57 -12.96 8.43 -21.81
C THR A 57 -13.28 7.00 -22.26
N TYR A 58 -12.28 6.27 -22.76
CA TYR A 58 -12.42 4.86 -23.14
C TYR A 58 -12.89 4.00 -21.96
N CYS A 59 -12.19 4.08 -20.81
CA CYS A 59 -12.53 3.26 -19.65
C CYS A 59 -13.92 3.58 -19.10
N ARG A 60 -14.36 4.84 -19.11
CA ARG A 60 -15.71 5.23 -18.67
C ARG A 60 -16.81 4.82 -19.65
N THR A 61 -16.46 4.62 -20.92
CA THR A 61 -17.41 4.18 -21.96
C THR A 61 -17.59 2.66 -21.95
N HIS A 62 -16.53 1.90 -21.67
CA HIS A 62 -16.55 0.43 -21.78
C HIS A 62 -16.50 -0.30 -20.43
N HIS A 63 -16.08 0.38 -19.37
CA HIS A 63 -15.89 -0.16 -18.03
C HIS A 63 -16.40 0.85 -16.98
N THR A 64 -15.77 0.92 -15.80
CA THR A 64 -16.15 1.88 -14.76
C THR A 64 -15.31 3.16 -14.85
N ASP A 65 -13.98 3.05 -14.77
CA ASP A 65 -13.05 4.19 -14.90
C ASP A 65 -11.61 3.70 -15.13
N LEU A 66 -10.63 4.60 -15.20
CA LEU A 66 -9.21 4.24 -15.12
C LEU A 66 -8.92 3.52 -13.80
N ALA A 67 -8.00 2.54 -13.84
CA ALA A 67 -7.65 1.81 -12.64
C ALA A 67 -6.86 2.67 -11.65
N SER A 68 -7.20 2.48 -10.38
CA SER A 68 -6.39 2.93 -9.25
C SER A 68 -5.91 1.73 -8.46
N SER A 69 -4.62 1.67 -8.12
CA SER A 69 -4.12 0.68 -7.17
C SER A 69 -4.64 1.03 -5.77
N LEU A 70 -5.09 0.02 -5.01
CA LEU A 70 -5.54 0.20 -3.62
C LEU A 70 -4.54 -0.38 -2.62
N ASN A 71 -3.79 -1.43 -3.02
CA ASN A 71 -2.85 -2.15 -2.17
C ASN A 71 -1.51 -2.42 -2.90
N SER A 72 -0.47 -2.79 -2.14
CA SER A 72 0.86 -3.16 -2.68
C SER A 72 0.82 -4.28 -3.70
N SER A 73 -0.07 -5.26 -3.54
CA SER A 73 -0.23 -6.37 -4.49
C SER A 73 -0.75 -5.91 -5.86
N ASP A 74 -1.56 -4.84 -5.88
CA ASP A 74 -2.03 -4.23 -7.13
C ASP A 74 -0.87 -3.46 -7.80
N ASN A 75 0.04 -2.88 -7.02
CA ASN A 75 1.16 -2.09 -7.56
C ASN A 75 2.04 -2.92 -8.50
N ASP A 76 2.49 -4.12 -8.09
CA ASP A 76 3.39 -4.93 -8.91
C ASP A 76 2.81 -5.28 -10.29
N MET A 77 1.50 -5.51 -10.37
CA MET A 77 0.78 -5.75 -11.64
C MET A 77 0.58 -4.46 -12.46
N LEU A 78 0.38 -3.34 -11.78
CA LEU A 78 0.06 -2.05 -12.41
C LEU A 78 1.31 -1.28 -12.86
N LEU A 79 2.50 -1.60 -12.33
CA LEU A 79 3.78 -0.99 -12.71
C LEU A 79 4.11 -1.08 -14.21
N GLN A 80 3.48 -1.99 -14.95
CA GLN A 80 3.62 -2.11 -16.41
C GLN A 80 2.84 -1.03 -17.19
N TYR A 81 1.89 -0.34 -16.56
CA TYR A 81 1.01 0.65 -17.19
C TYR A 81 1.36 2.07 -16.72
N TYR A 82 1.33 3.05 -17.62
CA TYR A 82 1.70 4.44 -17.30
C TYR A 82 0.55 5.26 -16.69
N PHE A 83 -0.69 4.97 -17.09
CA PHE A 83 -1.87 5.71 -16.65
C PHE A 83 -2.68 4.91 -15.62
N PHE A 84 -2.15 4.82 -14.39
CA PHE A 84 -2.92 4.34 -13.23
C PHE A 84 -2.71 5.27 -12.03
N CYS A 85 -3.71 5.35 -11.16
CA CYS A 85 -3.62 6.12 -9.93
C CYS A 85 -3.13 5.25 -8.79
N GLN A 86 -1.96 5.54 -8.21
CA GLN A 86 -1.63 4.95 -6.93
C GLN A 86 -2.44 5.67 -5.85
N THR A 87 -3.37 4.96 -5.19
CA THR A 87 -3.70 5.43 -3.85
C THR A 87 -2.46 5.15 -3.00
N ILE A 88 -1.74 6.20 -2.66
CA ILE A 88 -0.75 6.15 -1.59
C ILE A 88 -1.59 5.90 -0.33
N SER A 89 -1.91 4.64 -0.06
CA SER A 89 -2.47 4.24 1.23
C SER A 89 -1.41 4.62 2.25
N PRO A 90 -1.62 5.67 3.08
CA PRO A 90 -0.62 6.05 4.05
C PRO A 90 -0.43 4.82 4.95
N ALA A 91 0.81 4.32 5.03
CA ALA A 91 1.14 3.23 5.93
C ALA A 91 0.70 3.62 7.34
N ARG A 92 -0.38 3.00 7.81
CA ARG A 92 -0.98 3.36 9.09
C ARG A 92 -0.17 2.67 10.19
N SER A 93 0.80 3.39 10.75
CA SER A 93 1.58 2.91 11.89
C SER A 93 0.73 2.93 13.15
N GLN A 94 0.44 1.76 13.70
CA GLN A 94 -0.15 1.61 15.03
C GLN A 94 0.90 1.07 16.00
N ILE A 95 0.95 1.62 17.22
CA ILE A 95 1.88 1.17 18.25
C ILE A 95 1.11 0.28 19.23
N MET A 96 1.44 -1.00 19.26
CA MET A 96 0.92 -1.94 20.26
C MET A 96 1.89 -2.02 21.43
N ARG A 97 1.41 -1.79 22.66
CA ARG A 97 2.20 -1.93 23.89
C ARG A 97 1.85 -3.26 24.54
N LEU A 98 2.84 -4.13 24.72
CA LEU A 98 2.67 -5.46 25.29
C LEU A 98 3.47 -5.60 26.58
N GLN A 99 2.94 -6.38 27.53
CA GLN A 99 3.73 -6.91 28.65
C GLN A 99 4.21 -8.30 28.28
N VAL A 100 5.51 -8.53 28.36
CA VAL A 100 6.12 -9.81 28.02
C VAL A 100 6.69 -10.42 29.29
N LYS A 101 6.33 -11.68 29.55
CA LYS A 101 6.93 -12.50 30.60
C LYS A 101 7.74 -13.59 29.91
N SER A 102 9.03 -13.68 30.23
CA SER A 102 9.96 -14.67 29.69
C SER A 102 10.84 -15.17 30.82
N ASP A 103 11.19 -16.46 30.77
CA ASP A 103 12.15 -17.07 31.68
C ASP A 103 13.60 -16.71 31.30
N GLY A 104 13.81 -16.26 30.06
CA GLY A 104 15.09 -15.77 29.54
C GLY A 104 15.21 -14.24 29.52
N SER A 105 16.42 -13.73 29.30
CA SER A 105 16.66 -12.29 29.18
C SER A 105 16.03 -11.73 27.89
N VAL A 106 15.13 -10.74 28.02
CA VAL A 106 14.50 -10.03 26.88
C VAL A 106 15.48 -9.12 26.11
N PHE A 107 16.72 -8.99 26.59
CA PHE A 107 17.80 -8.28 25.90
C PHE A 107 18.62 -9.21 24.99
N ASP A 108 18.38 -10.51 25.04
CA ASP A 108 19.00 -11.47 24.13
C ASP A 108 18.35 -11.36 22.73
N PRO A 109 19.11 -11.10 21.66
CA PRO A 109 18.58 -10.99 20.30
C PRO A 109 17.76 -12.21 19.84
N ALA A 110 18.13 -13.42 20.27
CA ALA A 110 17.39 -14.64 19.94
C ALA A 110 16.01 -14.65 20.60
N VAL A 111 15.93 -14.19 21.86
CA VAL A 111 14.65 -14.03 22.57
C VAL A 111 13.80 -12.95 21.90
N GLN A 112 14.40 -11.81 21.52
CA GLN A 112 13.69 -10.74 20.81
C GLN A 112 13.14 -11.19 19.46
N SER A 113 13.90 -11.98 18.71
CA SER A 113 13.43 -12.57 17.45
C SER A 113 12.25 -13.52 17.69
N SER A 114 12.39 -14.42 18.67
CA SER A 114 11.32 -15.38 18.99
C SER A 114 10.02 -14.70 19.43
N ILE A 115 10.11 -13.63 20.22
CA ILE A 115 8.93 -12.83 20.62
C ILE A 115 8.29 -12.18 19.39
N LEU A 116 9.09 -11.60 18.50
CA LEU A 116 8.59 -10.92 17.31
C LEU A 116 7.85 -11.91 16.39
N ASP A 117 8.40 -13.11 16.22
CA ASP A 117 7.80 -14.16 15.40
C ASP A 117 6.50 -14.69 16.01
N GLN A 118 6.44 -14.85 17.33
CA GLN A 118 5.18 -15.18 18.02
C GLN A 118 4.11 -14.10 17.83
N ILE A 119 4.48 -12.81 17.84
CA ILE A 119 3.56 -11.70 17.59
C ILE A 119 3.03 -11.76 16.15
N LYS A 120 3.92 -11.97 15.17
CA LYS A 120 3.52 -12.12 13.76
C LYS A 120 2.54 -13.27 13.60
N GLN A 121 2.87 -14.46 14.11
CA GLN A 121 1.99 -15.63 14.02
C GLN A 121 0.60 -15.36 14.61
N LYS A 122 0.50 -14.71 15.78
CA LYS A 122 -0.81 -14.39 16.36
C LYS A 122 -1.60 -13.39 15.52
N LEU A 123 -0.93 -12.43 14.89
CA LEU A 123 -1.61 -11.49 13.98
C LEU A 123 -2.11 -12.21 12.72
N GLU A 124 -1.36 -13.20 12.23
CA GLU A 124 -1.76 -14.07 11.12
C GLU A 124 -3.01 -14.88 11.45
N GLU A 125 -3.02 -15.55 12.62
CA GLU A 125 -4.16 -16.34 13.10
C GLU A 125 -5.43 -15.49 13.28
N ASN A 126 -5.29 -14.18 13.51
CA ASN A 126 -6.40 -13.23 13.63
C ASN A 126 -6.73 -12.51 12.31
N GLY A 127 -6.17 -12.94 11.17
CA GLY A 127 -6.51 -12.46 9.84
C GLY A 127 -5.92 -11.09 9.46
N MET A 128 -4.85 -10.65 10.12
CA MET A 128 -4.23 -9.33 9.90
C MET A 128 -2.96 -9.35 9.03
N LEU A 129 -2.66 -10.43 8.30
CA LEU A 129 -1.35 -10.57 7.64
C LEU A 129 -1.19 -9.78 6.34
N GLU A 130 -2.24 -9.64 5.53
CA GLU A 130 -2.10 -9.03 4.21
C GLU A 130 -1.64 -7.56 4.32
N ASN A 131 -0.42 -7.30 3.83
CA ASN A 131 0.20 -5.98 3.78
C ASN A 131 0.55 -5.34 5.14
N THR A 132 0.68 -6.15 6.21
CA THR A 132 1.10 -5.67 7.55
C THR A 132 2.59 -5.90 7.77
N THR A 133 3.32 -4.88 8.21
CA THR A 133 4.73 -4.99 8.64
C THR A 133 4.83 -4.79 10.14
N VAL A 134 5.43 -5.76 10.85
CA VAL A 134 5.62 -5.72 12.31
C VAL A 134 7.10 -5.54 12.62
N THR A 135 7.43 -4.48 13.36
CA THR A 135 8.80 -4.17 13.77
C THR A 135 8.88 -3.73 15.22
N TRP A 136 10.06 -3.87 15.81
CA TRP A 136 10.33 -3.30 17.13
C TRP A 136 10.42 -1.78 17.07
N LYS A 137 9.76 -1.11 18.02
CA LYS A 137 9.98 0.31 18.26
C LYS A 137 11.14 0.49 19.24
N VAL A 138 12.27 0.93 18.72
CA VAL A 138 13.42 1.34 19.54
C VAL A 138 13.11 2.68 20.19
N GLN A 139 13.32 2.79 21.50
CA GLN A 139 13.12 4.03 22.24
C GLN A 139 14.37 4.93 22.17
N PRO A 140 14.29 6.22 22.58
CA PRO A 140 15.43 7.14 22.53
C PRO A 140 16.67 6.68 23.31
N ASP A 141 16.49 5.78 24.28
CA ASP A 141 17.56 5.17 25.06
C ASP A 141 18.21 3.95 24.38
N GLY A 142 17.77 3.60 23.16
CA GLY A 142 18.26 2.45 22.40
C GLY A 142 17.60 1.13 22.77
N ASN A 143 16.74 1.09 23.81
CA ASN A 143 16.12 -0.13 24.28
C ASN A 143 14.73 -0.35 23.66
N ILE A 144 14.37 -1.62 23.49
CA ILE A 144 13.03 -2.05 23.08
C ILE A 144 12.17 -2.34 24.31
N PHE A 145 12.76 -3.03 25.30
CA PHE A 145 12.08 -3.49 26.50
C PHE A 145 12.55 -2.74 27.74
N HIS A 146 11.60 -2.42 28.61
CA HIS A 146 11.86 -1.88 29.94
C HIS A 146 11.30 -2.85 30.97
N LYS A 147 12.12 -3.21 31.96
CA LYS A 147 11.62 -3.94 33.12
C LYS A 147 10.60 -3.05 33.83
N LYS A 148 9.39 -3.56 34.06
CA LYS A 148 8.44 -2.90 34.94
C LYS A 148 9.10 -2.86 36.33
N LYS A 149 9.18 -1.68 36.94
CA LYS A 149 9.53 -1.60 38.36
C LYS A 149 8.35 -2.18 39.13
N ASP A 150 8.61 -3.09 40.05
CA ASP A 150 7.58 -3.49 41.00
C ASP A 150 7.26 -2.26 41.86
N ASP A 151 5.97 -1.94 41.97
CA ASP A 151 5.49 -0.92 42.89
C ASP A 151 5.77 -1.44 44.31
N LEU A 152 6.79 -0.87 44.95
CA LEU A 152 7.20 -1.14 46.34
C LEU A 152 6.04 -0.97 47.33
#